data_AF-A0A061SRP6-F1
#
_entry.id   AF-A0A061SRP6-F1
#
_cell.length_a   1.000
_cell.length_b   1.000
_cell.length_c   1.000
_cell.angle_alpha   90.00
_cell.angle_beta   90.00
_cell.angle_gamma   90.00
#
_symmetry.space_group_name_H-M   'P 1'
#
loop_
_entity.id
_entity.type
_entity.pdbx_description
1 polymer ?
#
loop_
_entity_poly.entity_id
_entity_poly.type
_entity_poly.pdbx_seq_one_letter_code
_entity_poly.pdbx_strand_id
1 'polypeptide(L)'
;MTEILQDQLPPPQTVENKLPGVGPCDPDDWLQVDEAYAAQMTYRAELLAENREAVLWMDPAALPAAQEVLEEALHLLPGLGFERVGDEVICPDGRIVPLDHQQPLLTLGHLVQEDICILQKQGDEHVLTGAVLCFPANWRLAEKAGKPLIGIHIPVPDYTDDIARRVQRMFDGVRAGRPLWRFNRLSYVEADLHQPRRKAVGEVERFDRSERQCIIRMPRTDAVIFTIHTWVVRR
;
A
#
# COMPACT_ATOMS: atom_id res chain seq x y z
N MET A 1 12.92 -16.90 5.40
CA MET A 1 12.17 -16.46 4.22
C MET A 1 10.81 -17.09 4.33
N THR A 2 9.79 -16.27 4.35
CA THR A 2 8.41 -16.70 4.52
C THR A 2 7.80 -16.85 3.12
N GLU A 3 7.39 -18.05 2.74
CA GLU A 3 6.71 -18.29 1.45
C GLU A 3 5.20 -18.18 1.67
N ILE A 4 4.62 -17.06 1.26
CA ILE A 4 3.17 -16.80 1.26
C ILE A 4 2.78 -16.51 -0.17
N LEU A 5 2.01 -17.41 -0.78
CA LEU A 5 1.65 -17.35 -2.19
C LEU A 5 0.14 -17.33 -2.33
N GLN A 6 -0.32 -16.56 -3.30
CA GLN A 6 -1.66 -16.70 -3.85
C GLN A 6 -1.70 -17.81 -4.90
N ASP A 7 -2.89 -18.34 -5.15
CA ASP A 7 -3.10 -19.42 -6.14
C ASP A 7 -2.87 -18.91 -7.56
N GLN A 8 -3.28 -17.66 -7.82
CA GLN A 8 -3.16 -17.01 -9.13
C GLN A 8 -3.20 -15.49 -9.01
N LEU A 9 -2.68 -14.81 -10.03
CA LEU A 9 -2.85 -13.35 -10.15
C LEU A 9 -4.30 -13.02 -10.55
N PRO A 10 -4.84 -11.88 -10.10
CA PRO A 10 -6.12 -11.40 -10.61
C PRO A 10 -6.08 -11.24 -12.13
N PRO A 11 -7.14 -11.58 -12.89
CA PRO A 11 -7.11 -11.57 -14.35
C PRO A 11 -6.58 -10.27 -14.98
N PRO A 12 -6.95 -9.06 -14.50
CA PRO A 12 -6.41 -7.81 -15.06
C PRO A 12 -4.89 -7.64 -14.89
N GLN A 13 -4.29 -8.34 -13.93
CA GLN A 13 -2.86 -8.28 -13.60
C GLN A 13 -2.04 -9.37 -14.30
N THR A 14 -2.68 -10.22 -15.11
CA THR A 14 -2.01 -11.26 -15.92
C THR A 14 -1.45 -10.74 -17.25
N VAL A 15 -1.93 -9.59 -17.73
CA VAL A 15 -1.56 -8.99 -19.02
C VAL A 15 -0.42 -7.97 -18.89
N GLU A 16 0.38 -7.80 -19.94
CA GLU A 16 1.35 -6.70 -20.03
C GLU A 16 0.61 -5.37 -20.26
N ASN A 17 0.92 -4.34 -19.46
CA ASN A 17 0.28 -3.03 -19.57
C ASN A 17 1.32 -1.91 -19.76
N LYS A 18 1.02 -0.93 -20.64
CA LYS A 18 1.93 0.20 -20.91
C LYS A 18 1.88 1.22 -19.77
N LEU A 19 3.03 1.70 -19.32
CA LEU A 19 3.13 2.71 -18.26
C LEU A 19 2.54 4.07 -18.71
N PRO A 20 1.84 4.81 -17.82
CA PRO A 20 1.63 4.51 -16.40
C PRO A 20 0.47 3.54 -16.13
N GLY A 21 -0.33 3.18 -17.14
CA GLY A 21 -1.37 2.14 -17.05
C GLY A 21 -2.49 2.44 -16.04
N VAL A 22 -2.80 3.71 -15.83
CA VAL A 22 -3.76 4.17 -14.81
C VAL A 22 -5.18 4.18 -15.36
N GLY A 23 -6.12 3.62 -14.60
CA GLY A 23 -7.55 3.60 -14.91
C GLY A 23 -8.42 4.03 -13.71
N PRO A 24 -9.71 4.29 -13.92
CA PRO A 24 -10.64 4.55 -12.84
C PRO A 24 -10.87 3.29 -11.99
N CYS A 25 -11.01 3.47 -10.69
CA CYS A 25 -11.39 2.44 -9.72
C CYS A 25 -12.76 2.78 -9.13
N ASP A 26 -13.50 1.77 -8.67
CA ASP A 26 -14.69 2.01 -7.85
C ASP A 26 -14.28 2.68 -6.52
N PRO A 27 -15.06 3.66 -6.00
CA PRO A 27 -14.81 4.33 -4.72
C PRO A 27 -14.56 3.39 -3.53
N ASP A 28 -15.15 2.19 -3.56
CA ASP A 28 -15.12 1.24 -2.45
C ASP A 28 -14.14 0.07 -2.70
N ASP A 29 -13.42 0.07 -3.84
CA ASP A 29 -12.55 -1.03 -4.30
C ASP A 29 -11.06 -0.75 -4.08
N TRP A 30 -10.69 0.09 -3.11
CA TRP A 30 -9.27 0.38 -2.82
C TRP A 30 -8.64 -0.48 -1.71
N LEU A 31 -9.44 -1.33 -1.08
CA LEU A 31 -9.01 -2.40 -0.17
C LEU A 31 -9.41 -3.75 -0.76
N GLN A 32 -8.61 -4.78 -0.54
CA GLN A 32 -8.78 -6.12 -1.03
C GLN A 32 -8.55 -7.13 0.11
N VAL A 33 -9.27 -8.24 0.03
CA VAL A 33 -9.03 -9.42 0.86
C VAL A 33 -8.94 -10.62 -0.06
N ASP A 34 -7.88 -11.39 0.07
CA ASP A 34 -7.65 -12.61 -0.72
C ASP A 34 -7.39 -13.84 0.16
N GLU A 35 -7.19 -14.99 -0.47
CA GLU A 35 -6.98 -16.27 0.22
C GLU A 35 -5.70 -16.31 1.07
N ALA A 36 -4.75 -15.40 0.82
CA ALA A 36 -3.52 -15.31 1.59
C ALA A 36 -3.64 -14.37 2.81
N TYR A 37 -4.81 -13.77 3.06
CA TYR A 37 -5.05 -12.81 4.14
C TYR A 37 -4.45 -13.26 5.48
N ALA A 38 -4.84 -14.42 6.00
CA ALA A 38 -4.41 -14.87 7.32
C ALA A 38 -2.87 -14.95 7.44
N ALA A 39 -2.21 -15.55 6.43
CA ALA A 39 -0.77 -15.71 6.44
C ALA A 39 -0.03 -14.37 6.25
N GLN A 40 -0.53 -13.50 5.37
CA GLN A 40 0.03 -12.16 5.20
C GLN A 40 -0.11 -11.33 6.48
N MET A 41 -1.28 -11.34 7.12
CA MET A 41 -1.51 -10.54 8.32
C MET A 41 -0.71 -11.03 9.52
N THR A 42 -0.45 -12.34 9.66
CA THR A 42 0.51 -12.86 10.63
C THR A 42 1.91 -12.29 10.38
N TYR A 43 2.38 -12.33 9.13
CA TYR A 43 3.72 -11.81 8.81
C TYR A 43 3.81 -10.28 8.99
N ARG A 44 2.74 -9.54 8.68
CA ARG A 44 2.67 -8.10 8.98
C ARG A 44 2.75 -7.82 10.48
N ALA A 45 2.05 -8.60 11.30
CA ALA A 45 2.10 -8.44 12.75
C ALA A 45 3.51 -8.68 13.31
N GLU A 46 4.24 -9.68 12.79
CA GLU A 46 5.65 -9.92 13.13
C GLU A 46 6.53 -8.72 12.74
N LEU A 47 6.40 -8.21 11.51
CA LEU A 47 7.16 -7.03 11.06
C LEU A 47 6.87 -5.78 11.89
N LEU A 48 5.60 -5.54 12.24
CA LEU A 48 5.18 -4.41 13.07
C LEU A 48 5.67 -4.51 14.52
N ALA A 49 5.87 -5.74 15.03
CA ALA A 49 6.40 -6.00 16.35
C ALA A 49 7.94 -5.91 16.40
N GLU A 50 8.61 -6.55 15.44
CA GLU A 50 10.07 -6.74 15.49
C GLU A 50 10.86 -5.70 14.69
N ASN A 51 10.27 -5.15 13.62
CA ASN A 51 10.93 -4.25 12.68
C ASN A 51 10.15 -2.93 12.50
N ARG A 52 9.46 -2.48 13.55
CA ARG A 52 8.50 -1.37 13.51
C ARG A 52 9.01 -0.13 12.77
N GLU A 53 10.22 0.35 13.08
CA GLU A 53 10.79 1.56 12.46
C GLU A 53 11.07 1.40 10.95
N ALA A 54 11.23 0.17 10.47
CA ALA A 54 11.45 -0.09 9.05
C ALA A 54 10.15 -0.08 8.23
N VAL A 55 9.01 -0.35 8.87
CA VAL A 55 7.71 -0.56 8.21
C VAL A 55 6.63 0.43 8.63
N LEU A 56 6.82 1.18 9.70
CA LEU A 56 5.83 2.14 10.19
C LEU A 56 6.50 3.47 10.52
N TRP A 57 6.00 4.53 9.92
CA TRP A 57 6.44 5.89 10.22
C TRP A 57 5.28 6.87 9.97
N MET A 58 5.16 7.91 10.80
CA MET A 58 4.16 8.96 10.62
C MET A 58 4.68 10.26 11.19
N ASP A 59 4.63 11.33 10.40
CA ASP A 59 4.77 12.69 10.91
C ASP A 59 3.59 12.99 11.84
N PRO A 60 3.80 13.53 13.05
CA PRO A 60 2.70 13.87 13.96
C PRO A 60 1.61 14.74 13.32
N ALA A 61 1.96 15.61 12.38
CA ALA A 61 1.00 16.46 11.65
C ALA A 61 0.10 15.66 10.69
N ALA A 62 0.44 14.41 10.36
CA ALA A 62 -0.36 13.52 9.53
C ALA A 62 -1.46 12.78 10.30
N LEU A 63 -1.50 12.88 11.65
CA LEU A 63 -2.48 12.16 12.47
C LEU A 63 -3.94 12.37 12.00
N PRO A 64 -4.42 13.60 11.69
CA PRO A 64 -5.80 13.78 11.22
C PRO A 64 -6.08 13.05 9.90
N ALA A 65 -5.12 13.05 8.97
CA ALA A 65 -5.25 12.33 7.71
C ALA A 65 -5.31 10.82 7.96
N ALA A 66 -4.44 10.30 8.82
CA ALA A 66 -4.40 8.88 9.15
C ALA A 66 -5.67 8.40 9.87
N GLN A 67 -6.22 9.21 10.78
CA GLN A 67 -7.52 8.95 11.41
C GLN A 67 -8.64 8.88 10.37
N GLU A 68 -8.63 9.78 9.39
CA GLU A 68 -9.57 9.74 8.29
C GLU A 68 -9.41 8.47 7.43
N VAL A 69 -8.19 8.04 7.11
CA VAL A 69 -7.97 6.77 6.40
C VAL A 69 -8.54 5.59 7.19
N LEU A 70 -8.33 5.55 8.50
CA LEU A 70 -8.89 4.50 9.35
C LEU A 70 -10.42 4.51 9.30
N GLU A 71 -11.06 5.67 9.41
CA GLU A 71 -12.51 5.81 9.34
C GLU A 71 -13.07 5.37 7.98
N GLU A 72 -12.46 5.80 6.87
CA GLU A 72 -12.88 5.37 5.52
C GLU A 72 -12.68 3.87 5.32
N ALA A 73 -11.56 3.30 5.79
CA ALA A 73 -11.34 1.85 5.74
C ALA A 73 -12.44 1.10 6.51
N LEU A 74 -12.76 1.54 7.73
CA LEU A 74 -13.78 0.92 8.58
C LEU A 74 -15.17 0.89 7.94
N HIS A 75 -15.49 1.83 7.04
CA HIS A 75 -16.74 1.78 6.27
C HIS A 75 -16.76 0.65 5.22
N LEU A 76 -15.59 0.28 4.69
CA LEU A 76 -15.45 -0.75 3.65
C LEU A 76 -15.31 -2.16 4.23
N LEU A 77 -14.69 -2.29 5.40
CA LEU A 77 -14.38 -3.59 6.00
C LEU A 77 -15.57 -4.56 6.11
N PRO A 78 -16.82 -4.14 6.43
CA PRO A 78 -17.96 -5.06 6.44
C PRO A 78 -18.22 -5.77 5.10
N GLY A 79 -18.02 -5.07 3.97
CA GLY A 79 -18.14 -5.66 2.63
C GLY A 79 -17.04 -6.67 2.30
N LEU A 80 -15.96 -6.67 3.08
CA LEU A 80 -14.78 -7.53 2.93
C LEU A 80 -14.74 -8.68 3.95
N GLY A 81 -15.83 -8.90 4.69
CA GLY A 81 -15.94 -10.02 5.63
C GLY A 81 -15.43 -9.73 7.05
N PHE A 82 -15.25 -8.47 7.40
CA PHE A 82 -14.96 -8.05 8.78
C PHE A 82 -16.26 -7.72 9.53
N GLU A 83 -16.23 -7.81 10.85
CA GLU A 83 -17.33 -7.37 11.72
C GLU A 83 -16.80 -6.37 12.76
N ARG A 84 -17.45 -5.20 12.88
CA ARG A 84 -17.10 -4.22 13.91
C ARG A 84 -18.02 -4.37 15.11
N VAL A 85 -17.43 -4.54 16.29
CA VAL A 85 -18.12 -4.61 17.58
C VAL A 85 -17.54 -3.55 18.52
N GLY A 86 -18.21 -2.41 18.62
CA GLY A 86 -17.72 -1.27 19.40
C GLY A 86 -16.37 -0.75 18.87
N ASP A 87 -15.35 -0.83 19.71
CA ASP A 87 -13.97 -0.43 19.41
C ASP A 87 -13.07 -1.63 19.05
N GLU A 88 -13.67 -2.73 18.61
CA GLU A 88 -12.96 -3.91 18.12
C GLU A 88 -13.46 -4.28 16.73
N VAL A 89 -12.57 -4.86 15.94
CA VAL A 89 -12.89 -5.45 14.63
C VAL A 89 -12.51 -6.91 14.64
N ILE A 90 -13.47 -7.77 14.32
CA ILE A 90 -13.29 -9.19 14.06
C ILE A 90 -12.90 -9.32 12.58
N CYS A 91 -11.71 -9.85 12.34
CA CYS A 91 -11.14 -10.06 11.02
C CYS A 91 -11.67 -11.33 10.34
N PRO A 92 -11.56 -11.46 9.01
CA PRO A 92 -11.94 -12.67 8.26
C PRO A 92 -11.25 -13.96 8.75
N ASP A 93 -10.07 -13.86 9.36
CA ASP A 93 -9.32 -14.98 9.94
C ASP A 93 -9.62 -15.24 11.43
N GLY A 94 -10.63 -14.55 11.99
CA GLY A 94 -11.06 -14.69 13.38
C GLY A 94 -10.21 -13.93 14.40
N ARG A 95 -9.16 -13.20 13.98
CA ARG A 95 -8.44 -12.29 14.88
C ARG A 95 -9.36 -11.16 15.33
N ILE A 96 -9.16 -10.67 16.55
CA ILE A 96 -9.81 -9.46 17.06
C ILE A 96 -8.74 -8.38 17.17
N VAL A 97 -8.98 -7.25 16.50
CA VAL A 97 -8.07 -6.11 16.49
C VAL A 97 -8.75 -4.93 17.17
N PRO A 98 -8.20 -4.42 18.28
CA PRO A 98 -8.73 -3.21 18.91
C PRO A 98 -8.42 -1.98 18.05
N LEU A 99 -9.38 -1.06 18.01
CA LEU A 99 -9.24 0.23 17.32
C LEU A 99 -8.49 1.21 18.22
N ASP A 100 -7.39 1.74 17.71
CA ASP A 100 -6.64 2.82 18.36
C ASP A 100 -6.55 4.02 17.42
N HIS A 101 -7.43 5.00 17.63
CA HIS A 101 -7.46 6.24 16.86
C HIS A 101 -6.24 7.14 17.09
N GLN A 102 -5.40 6.86 18.09
CA GLN A 102 -4.11 7.54 18.29
C GLN A 102 -2.98 6.86 17.50
N GLN A 103 -3.17 5.61 17.07
CA GLN A 103 -2.22 4.87 16.23
C GLN A 103 -2.89 4.31 14.96
N PRO A 104 -3.55 5.15 14.15
CA PRO A 104 -4.40 4.70 13.05
C PRO A 104 -3.67 3.84 12.01
N LEU A 105 -2.43 4.20 11.62
CA LEU A 105 -1.64 3.41 10.67
C LEU A 105 -1.20 2.06 11.25
N LEU A 106 -0.99 1.96 12.56
CA LEU A 106 -0.71 0.67 13.21
C LEU A 106 -1.96 -0.21 13.20
N THR A 107 -3.11 0.34 13.58
CA THR A 107 -4.40 -0.37 13.54
C THR A 107 -4.69 -0.87 12.13
N LEU A 108 -4.57 -0.01 11.10
CA LEU A 108 -4.68 -0.42 9.70
C LEU A 108 -3.67 -1.52 9.33
N GLY A 109 -2.43 -1.42 9.80
CA GLY A 109 -1.39 -2.43 9.61
C GLY A 109 -1.78 -3.83 10.10
N HIS A 110 -2.64 -3.91 11.12
CA HIS A 110 -3.17 -5.17 11.67
C HIS A 110 -4.51 -5.62 11.08
N LEU A 111 -5.19 -4.74 10.31
CA LEU A 111 -6.50 -5.01 9.70
C LEU A 111 -6.41 -5.37 8.22
N VAL A 112 -5.61 -4.67 7.43
CA VAL A 112 -5.66 -4.77 5.96
C VAL A 112 -4.35 -5.25 5.35
N GLN A 113 -4.45 -5.93 4.20
CA GLN A 113 -3.28 -6.49 3.48
C GLN A 113 -2.45 -5.41 2.80
N GLU A 114 -3.08 -4.28 2.46
CA GLU A 114 -2.43 -3.16 1.80
C GLU A 114 -1.31 -2.57 2.64
N ASP A 115 -0.21 -2.25 1.97
CA ASP A 115 0.63 -1.16 2.42
C ASP A 115 -0.07 0.17 2.11
N ILE A 116 -0.06 1.09 3.06
CA ILE A 116 -0.75 2.37 2.97
C ILE A 116 0.27 3.48 3.15
N CYS A 117 0.32 4.39 2.19
CA CYS A 117 1.11 5.61 2.21
C CYS A 117 0.20 6.83 2.19
N ILE A 118 0.42 7.78 3.10
CA ILE A 118 -0.27 9.06 3.18
C ILE A 118 0.61 10.13 2.55
N LEU A 119 0.08 10.79 1.52
CA LEU A 119 0.73 11.90 0.85
C LEU A 119 -0.09 13.18 1.03
N GLN A 120 0.52 14.19 1.64
CA GLN A 120 -0.11 15.49 1.85
C GLN A 120 0.57 16.56 1.01
N LYS A 121 -0.23 17.47 0.45
CA LYS A 121 0.29 18.58 -0.36
C LYS A 121 0.97 19.61 0.53
N GLN A 122 2.25 19.90 0.26
CA GLN A 122 3.06 20.92 0.91
C GLN A 122 3.67 21.82 -0.16
N GLY A 123 3.15 23.04 -0.28
CA GLY A 123 3.46 23.89 -1.44
C GLY A 123 2.95 23.26 -2.74
N ASP A 124 3.86 23.05 -3.70
CA ASP A 124 3.55 22.48 -5.01
C ASP A 124 3.73 20.97 -5.09
N GLU A 125 4.23 20.32 -4.03
CA GLU A 125 4.58 18.89 -4.04
C GLU A 125 3.72 18.09 -3.05
N HIS A 126 3.47 16.82 -3.38
CA HIS A 126 2.92 15.87 -2.42
C HIS A 126 4.06 15.21 -1.63
N VAL A 127 4.03 15.26 -0.31
CA VAL A 127 5.08 14.73 0.58
C VAL A 127 4.56 13.47 1.26
N LEU A 128 5.39 12.42 1.34
CA LEU A 128 5.07 11.20 2.10
C LEU A 128 5.13 11.51 3.60
N THR A 129 3.97 11.71 4.23
CA THR A 129 3.85 12.14 5.63
C THR A 129 3.46 11.01 6.59
N GLY A 130 3.10 9.84 6.07
CA GLY A 130 2.95 8.64 6.89
C GLY A 130 2.88 7.38 6.04
N ALA A 131 3.26 6.25 6.60
CA ALA A 131 3.09 4.96 5.95
C ALA A 131 3.09 3.79 6.95
N VAL A 132 2.29 2.77 6.63
CA VAL A 132 2.54 1.39 7.01
C VAL A 132 2.92 0.62 5.74
N LEU A 133 4.18 0.21 5.65
CA LEU A 133 4.84 -0.37 4.47
C LEU A 133 5.55 -1.67 4.87
N CYS A 134 4.78 -2.73 5.08
CA CYS A 134 5.30 -4.03 5.48
C CYS A 134 5.87 -4.81 4.30
N PHE A 135 5.35 -4.65 3.08
CA PHE A 135 5.74 -5.45 1.92
C PHE A 135 6.32 -4.59 0.79
N PRO A 136 7.43 -3.85 1.01
CA PRO A 136 8.03 -3.07 -0.05
C PRO A 136 8.67 -3.94 -1.15
N ALA A 137 8.66 -3.44 -2.39
CA ALA A 137 9.38 -4.00 -3.53
C ALA A 137 10.60 -3.16 -3.91
N ASN A 138 11.77 -3.51 -3.36
CA ASN A 138 13.07 -2.92 -3.64
C ASN A 138 13.24 -1.45 -3.21
N TRP A 139 12.55 -1.01 -2.16
CA TRP A 139 12.76 0.32 -1.56
C TRP A 139 12.51 0.31 -0.05
N ARG A 140 13.13 1.25 0.68
CA ARG A 140 13.02 1.34 2.14
C ARG A 140 12.17 2.55 2.53
N LEU A 141 11.27 2.39 3.49
CA LEU A 141 10.46 3.50 4.01
C LEU A 141 11.33 4.66 4.50
N ALA A 142 12.37 4.36 5.28
CA ALA A 142 13.31 5.37 5.81
C ALA A 142 14.02 6.20 4.72
N GLU A 143 14.11 5.70 3.49
CA GLU A 143 14.70 6.46 2.38
C GLU A 143 13.72 7.46 1.76
N LYS A 144 12.41 7.29 2.00
CA LYS A 144 11.32 8.06 1.36
C LYS A 144 10.50 8.89 2.35
N ALA A 145 10.44 8.51 3.61
CA ALA A 145 9.70 9.20 4.66
C ALA A 145 10.05 10.69 4.72
N GLY A 146 9.03 11.55 4.77
CA GLY A 146 9.17 13.01 4.85
C GLY A 146 9.66 13.69 3.56
N LYS A 147 9.75 12.96 2.44
CA LYS A 147 10.25 13.51 1.16
C LYS A 147 9.13 13.71 0.14
N PRO A 148 9.30 14.67 -0.79
CA PRO A 148 8.34 14.91 -1.85
C PRO A 148 8.29 13.76 -2.87
N LEU A 149 7.14 13.59 -3.50
CA LEU A 149 6.81 12.55 -4.48
C LEU A 149 7.81 12.51 -5.63
N ILE A 150 8.28 13.67 -6.09
CA ILE A 150 9.32 13.74 -7.11
C ILE A 150 10.65 13.23 -6.54
N GLY A 151 11.04 13.72 -5.37
CA GLY A 151 12.28 13.36 -4.69
C GLY A 151 12.41 11.86 -4.36
N ILE A 152 11.29 11.19 -4.02
CA ILE A 152 11.32 9.75 -3.71
C ILE A 152 11.55 8.89 -4.95
N HIS A 153 11.28 9.37 -6.16
CA HIS A 153 11.42 8.59 -7.39
C HIS A 153 12.73 8.80 -8.16
N ILE A 154 13.56 9.78 -7.78
CA ILE A 154 14.87 10.07 -8.41
C ILE A 154 15.75 8.82 -8.64
N PRO A 155 15.84 7.83 -7.73
CA PRO A 155 16.68 6.65 -7.95
C PRO A 155 16.19 5.68 -9.03
N VAL A 156 14.98 5.87 -9.57
CA VAL A 156 14.39 4.99 -10.59
C VAL A 156 14.91 5.42 -11.97
N PRO A 157 15.72 4.60 -12.68
CA PRO A 157 16.41 5.01 -13.91
C PRO A 157 15.50 5.57 -15.01
N ASP A 158 14.27 5.05 -15.11
CA ASP A 158 13.31 5.44 -16.13
C ASP A 158 12.40 6.61 -15.69
N TYR A 159 12.54 7.12 -14.47
CA TYR A 159 11.71 8.20 -13.93
C TYR A 159 12.23 9.57 -14.36
N THR A 160 11.92 9.94 -15.60
CA THR A 160 12.28 11.24 -16.17
C THR A 160 11.47 12.41 -15.58
N ASP A 161 11.96 13.63 -15.74
CA ASP A 161 11.23 14.86 -15.35
C ASP A 161 9.83 14.95 -15.98
N ASP A 162 9.63 14.38 -17.17
CA ASP A 162 8.31 14.36 -17.80
C ASP A 162 7.35 13.41 -17.07
N ILE A 163 7.84 12.25 -16.64
CA ILE A 163 7.07 11.32 -15.80
C ILE A 163 6.78 11.94 -14.44
N ALA A 164 7.78 12.58 -13.82
CA ALA A 164 7.61 13.28 -12.54
C ALA A 164 6.47 14.30 -12.61
N ARG A 165 6.46 15.17 -13.63
CA ARG A 165 5.38 16.15 -13.83
C ARG A 165 4.03 15.51 -14.12
N ARG A 166 3.98 14.38 -14.84
CA ARG A 166 2.72 13.66 -15.10
C ARG A 166 2.15 13.06 -13.82
N VAL A 167 3.00 12.44 -12.99
CA VAL A 167 2.61 11.86 -11.71
C VAL A 167 2.14 12.95 -10.74
N GLN A 168 2.87 14.07 -10.64
CA GLN A 168 2.44 15.19 -9.81
C GLN A 168 1.07 15.74 -10.25
N ARG A 169 0.87 15.99 -11.56
CA ARG A 169 -0.44 16.42 -12.10
C ARG A 169 -1.56 15.42 -11.85
N MET A 170 -1.25 14.11 -11.86
CA MET A 170 -2.21 13.07 -11.53
C MET A 170 -2.63 13.21 -10.07
N PHE A 171 -1.70 13.33 -9.13
CA PHE A 171 -2.01 13.52 -7.71
C PHE A 171 -2.80 14.82 -7.48
N ASP A 172 -2.42 15.92 -8.12
CA ASP A 172 -3.17 17.18 -8.10
C ASP A 172 -4.61 17.04 -8.63
N GLY A 173 -4.84 16.12 -9.58
CA GLY A 173 -6.11 15.96 -10.27
C GLY A 173 -7.07 14.92 -9.67
N VAL A 174 -6.59 14.02 -8.80
CA VAL A 174 -7.44 13.00 -8.14
C VAL A 174 -8.43 13.69 -7.20
N ARG A 175 -9.71 13.31 -7.31
CA ARG A 175 -10.82 13.86 -6.54
C ARG A 175 -11.40 12.82 -5.60
N ALA A 176 -11.97 13.26 -4.48
CA ALA A 176 -12.70 12.39 -3.57
C ALA A 176 -13.85 11.66 -4.32
N GLY A 177 -14.05 10.38 -4.02
CA GLY A 177 -15.03 9.52 -4.69
C GLY A 177 -14.69 9.19 -6.16
N ARG A 178 -13.47 9.47 -6.62
CA ARG A 178 -12.98 9.11 -7.97
C ARG A 178 -11.56 8.55 -7.89
N PRO A 179 -11.36 7.39 -7.22
CA PRO A 179 -10.04 6.82 -7.11
C PRO A 179 -9.54 6.35 -8.48
N LEU A 180 -8.22 6.34 -8.58
CA LEU A 180 -7.51 5.75 -9.72
C LEU A 180 -6.81 4.49 -9.24
N TRP A 181 -6.63 3.53 -10.14
CA TRP A 181 -5.79 2.38 -9.88
C TRP A 181 -4.87 2.08 -11.06
N ARG A 182 -3.84 1.32 -10.75
CA ARG A 182 -2.89 0.74 -11.70
C ARG A 182 -2.34 -0.56 -11.10
N PHE A 183 -1.48 -1.23 -11.84
CA PHE A 183 -0.65 -2.27 -11.26
C PHE A 183 0.78 -2.24 -11.80
N ASN A 184 1.71 -2.79 -11.01
CA ASN A 184 3.04 -3.19 -11.44
C ASN A 184 3.11 -4.72 -11.44
N ARG A 185 3.87 -5.30 -12.37
CA ARG A 185 4.25 -6.71 -12.35
C ARG A 185 5.77 -6.81 -12.42
N LEU A 186 6.33 -7.61 -11.53
CA LEU A 186 7.76 -7.77 -11.33
C LEU A 186 8.07 -9.25 -11.23
N SER A 187 9.24 -9.65 -11.71
CA SER A 187 9.74 -11.00 -11.57
C SER A 187 10.70 -11.06 -10.38
N TYR A 188 10.59 -12.12 -9.56
CA TYR A 188 11.38 -12.28 -8.35
C TYR A 188 11.97 -13.68 -8.21
N VAL A 189 13.14 -13.75 -7.57
CA VAL A 189 13.82 -15.00 -7.24
C VAL A 189 13.20 -15.69 -6.02
N GLU A 190 12.74 -14.89 -5.05
CA GLU A 190 12.20 -15.35 -3.78
C GLU A 190 10.75 -14.88 -3.59
N ALA A 191 9.99 -15.68 -2.84
CA ALA A 191 8.59 -15.42 -2.53
C ALA A 191 8.35 -14.41 -1.40
N ASP A 192 9.41 -14.02 -0.67
CA ASP A 192 9.27 -13.19 0.52
C ASP A 192 8.56 -11.87 0.19
N LEU A 193 7.60 -11.46 1.01
CA LEU A 193 6.82 -10.25 0.77
C LEU A 193 7.59 -8.99 1.19
N HIS A 194 8.46 -9.09 2.20
CA HIS A 194 9.25 -7.96 2.70
C HIS A 194 10.60 -7.88 1.99
N GLN A 195 10.67 -7.17 0.85
CA GLN A 195 11.89 -7.05 0.06
C GLN A 195 12.36 -5.59 -0.06
N PRO A 196 12.85 -4.98 1.04
CA PRO A 196 13.25 -3.57 1.06
C PRO A 196 14.52 -3.26 0.26
N ARG A 197 15.19 -4.27 -0.31
CA ARG A 197 16.44 -4.12 -1.08
C ARG A 197 16.39 -4.97 -2.33
N ARG A 198 16.87 -4.42 -3.44
CA ARG A 198 17.07 -5.16 -4.68
C ARG A 198 18.16 -6.21 -4.50
N LYS A 199 17.86 -7.46 -4.83
CA LYS A 199 18.85 -8.55 -4.87
C LYS A 199 19.71 -8.48 -6.13
N ALA A 200 20.84 -9.20 -6.10
CA ALA A 200 21.79 -9.24 -7.21
C ALA A 200 21.17 -9.84 -8.48
N VAL A 201 21.59 -9.35 -9.64
CA VAL A 201 21.14 -9.82 -10.95
C VAL A 201 21.84 -11.14 -11.29
N GLY A 202 21.12 -12.11 -11.86
CA GLY A 202 21.69 -13.36 -12.40
C GLY A 202 21.11 -14.66 -11.83
N GLU A 203 20.20 -14.58 -10.88
CA GLU A 203 19.46 -15.73 -10.35
C GLU A 203 18.15 -15.97 -11.13
N VAL A 204 17.68 -17.22 -11.15
CA VAL A 204 16.46 -17.60 -11.87
C VAL A 204 15.24 -17.03 -11.15
N GLU A 205 14.45 -16.22 -11.85
CA GLU A 205 13.18 -15.69 -11.37
C GLU A 205 12.13 -16.81 -11.33
N ARG A 206 11.63 -17.13 -10.14
CA ARG A 206 10.70 -18.25 -9.87
C ARG A 206 9.30 -17.78 -9.50
N PHE A 207 9.15 -16.47 -9.23
CA PHE A 207 7.93 -15.88 -8.75
C PHE A 207 7.52 -14.68 -9.61
N ASP A 208 6.22 -14.52 -9.78
CA ASP A 208 5.61 -13.29 -10.28
C ASP A 208 5.06 -12.54 -9.06
N ARG A 209 5.50 -11.29 -8.88
CA ARG A 209 4.96 -10.36 -7.91
C ARG A 209 4.13 -9.31 -8.63
N SER A 210 2.90 -9.11 -8.21
CA SER A 210 2.02 -8.06 -8.73
C SER A 210 1.57 -7.14 -7.62
N GLU A 211 1.57 -5.84 -7.88
CA GLU A 211 1.14 -4.83 -6.94
C GLU A 211 -0.02 -4.05 -7.54
N ARG A 212 -1.23 -4.20 -7.00
CA ARG A 212 -2.36 -3.32 -7.33
C ARG A 212 -2.23 -2.07 -6.48
N GLN A 213 -2.21 -0.94 -7.17
CA GLN A 213 -1.92 0.35 -6.57
C GLN A 213 -3.09 1.29 -6.79
N CYS A 214 -3.70 1.77 -5.70
CA CYS A 214 -4.78 2.74 -5.78
C CYS A 214 -4.35 4.11 -5.27
N ILE A 215 -4.91 5.16 -5.86
CA ILE A 215 -4.71 6.55 -5.48
C ILE A 215 -6.08 7.14 -5.15
N ILE A 216 -6.31 7.44 -3.88
CA ILE A 216 -7.60 7.91 -3.35
C ILE A 216 -7.39 9.26 -2.69
N ARG A 217 -8.31 10.20 -2.88
CA ARG A 217 -8.32 11.47 -2.16
C ARG A 217 -9.30 11.39 -1.00
N MET A 218 -8.81 11.67 0.21
CA MET A 218 -9.64 11.74 1.41
C MET A 218 -10.53 12.99 1.39
N PRO A 219 -11.83 12.88 1.72
CA PRO A 219 -12.78 13.96 1.54
C PRO A 219 -12.64 15.13 2.52
N ARG A 220 -12.13 14.93 3.75
CA ARG A 220 -12.01 15.99 4.77
C ARG A 220 -10.62 16.62 4.82
N THR A 221 -9.57 15.81 4.83
CA THR A 221 -8.19 16.29 4.98
C THR A 221 -7.52 16.62 3.66
N ASP A 222 -8.16 16.26 2.53
CA ASP A 222 -7.58 16.33 1.21
C ASP A 222 -6.26 15.53 1.09
N ALA A 223 -5.96 14.61 2.00
CA ALA A 223 -4.78 13.74 1.86
C ALA A 223 -4.95 12.79 0.66
N VAL A 224 -3.87 12.53 -0.08
CA VAL A 224 -3.84 11.48 -1.10
C VAL A 224 -3.29 10.20 -0.48
N ILE A 225 -4.07 9.14 -0.55
CA ILE A 225 -3.70 7.82 -0.06
C ILE A 225 -3.26 6.97 -1.23
N PHE A 226 -2.09 6.36 -1.08
CA PHE A 226 -1.55 5.38 -2.00
C PHE A 226 -1.57 4.02 -1.32
N THR A 227 -2.45 3.13 -1.79
CA THR A 227 -2.52 1.76 -1.27
C THR A 227 -1.85 0.78 -2.22
N ILE A 228 -1.25 -0.27 -1.68
CA ILE A 228 -0.49 -1.27 -2.43
C ILE A 228 -0.89 -2.67 -1.93
N HIS A 229 -1.74 -3.37 -2.68
CA HIS A 229 -2.03 -4.78 -2.41
C HIS A 229 -1.07 -5.66 -3.20
N THR A 230 -0.48 -6.66 -2.55
CA THR A 230 0.59 -7.47 -3.11
C THR A 230 0.16 -8.93 -3.28
N TRP A 231 0.26 -9.41 -4.53
CA TRP A 231 0.22 -10.82 -4.87
C TRP A 231 1.62 -11.34 -5.19
N VAL A 232 1.90 -12.55 -4.76
CA VAL A 232 3.06 -13.35 -5.17
C VAL A 232 2.56 -14.72 -5.58
N VAL A 233 2.89 -15.13 -6.79
CA VAL A 233 2.56 -16.46 -7.32
C VAL A 233 3.80 -17.15 -7.84
N ARG A 234 3.76 -18.47 -7.87
CA ARG A 234 4.79 -19.27 -8.53
C ARG A 234 4.64 -19.14 -10.06
N ARG A 235 5.76 -18.94 -10.76
CA ARG A 235 5.79 -18.92 -12.23
C ARG A 235 5.65 -20.32 -12.83
#